data_AF-I6ZLB2-F1
#
_entry.id   AF-I6ZLB2-F1
#
_cell.length_a   1.000
_cell.length_b   1.000
_cell.length_c   1.000
_cell.angle_alpha   90.00
_cell.angle_beta   90.00
_cell.angle_gamma   90.00
#
_symmetry.space_group_name_H-M   'P 1'
#
loop_
_entity.id
_entity.type
_entity.pdbx_description
1 polymer ?
#
loop_
_entity_poly.entity_id
_entity_poly.type
_entity_poly.pdbx_seq_one_letter_code
_entity_poly.pdbx_strand_id
1 'polypeptide(L)'
;MDREVLRHRVLVTIGKSSLFRFIENVLEEGKIPTMASSITEYLLNNKYNKEKALDHISNYLEEELENSGIDVDDGADGVALAVLFVYEEFLENKSKFFSKIQEKSSQVSPLSDSEE
;
A
#
# COMPACT_ATOMS: atom_id res chain seq x y z
N MET A 1 -10.18 -3.87 -17.89
CA MET A 1 -9.75 -3.91 -16.49
C MET A 1 -10.28 -2.65 -15.81
N ASP A 2 -10.92 -2.77 -14.64
CA ASP A 2 -11.52 -1.62 -13.94
C ASP A 2 -10.45 -0.84 -13.15
N ARG A 3 -10.05 0.31 -13.71
CA ARG A 3 -9.03 1.19 -13.12
C ARG A 3 -9.42 1.69 -11.73
N GLU A 4 -10.68 2.03 -11.54
CA GLU A 4 -11.17 2.62 -10.30
C GLU A 4 -11.17 1.60 -9.16
N VAL A 5 -11.57 0.36 -9.46
CA VAL A 5 -11.50 -0.75 -8.51
C VAL A 5 -10.04 -1.06 -8.14
N LEU A 6 -9.13 -1.13 -9.11
CA LEU A 6 -7.71 -1.36 -8.81
C LEU A 6 -7.13 -0.23 -7.96
N ARG A 7 -7.38 1.03 -8.32
CA ARG A 7 -6.92 2.20 -7.58
C ARG A 7 -7.38 2.17 -6.14
N HIS A 8 -8.66 1.89 -5.91
CA HIS A 8 -9.20 1.74 -4.57
C HIS A 8 -8.49 0.63 -3.78
N ARG A 9 -8.24 -0.52 -4.42
CA ARG A 9 -7.55 -1.64 -3.79
C ARG A 9 -6.11 -1.29 -3.40
N VAL A 10 -5.36 -0.62 -4.29
CA VAL A 10 -3.99 -0.15 -4.01
C VAL A 10 -4.00 0.87 -2.87
N LEU A 11 -4.90 1.86 -2.92
CA LEU A 11 -5.06 2.88 -1.88
C LEU A 11 -5.27 2.26 -0.49
N VAL A 12 -6.23 1.34 -0.38
CA VAL A 12 -6.51 0.64 0.88
C VAL A 12 -5.30 -0.17 1.35
N THR A 13 -4.56 -0.78 0.43
CA THR A 13 -3.38 -1.59 0.76
C THR A 13 -2.25 -0.75 1.34
N ILE A 14 -1.95 0.39 0.71
CA ILE A 14 -0.94 1.34 1.20
C ILE A 14 -1.40 1.93 2.53
N GLY A 15 -2.59 2.55 2.55
CA GLY A 15 -3.08 3.27 3.73
C GLY A 15 -3.31 2.39 4.96
N LYS A 16 -3.56 1.08 4.80
CA LYS A 16 -3.70 0.15 5.94
C LYS A 16 -2.41 -0.56 6.33
N SER A 17 -1.31 -0.35 5.60
CA SER A 17 -0.03 -0.92 5.97
C SER A 17 0.49 -0.29 7.26
N SER A 18 1.20 -1.06 8.10
CA SER A 18 1.73 -0.55 9.37
C SER A 18 2.69 0.63 9.17
N LEU A 19 3.50 0.59 8.10
CA LEU A 19 4.41 1.67 7.73
C LEU A 19 3.65 2.97 7.55
N PHE A 20 2.68 3.00 6.62
CA PHE A 20 1.95 4.22 6.30
C PHE A 20 1.02 4.68 7.42
N ARG A 21 0.49 3.78 8.25
CA ARG A 21 -0.26 4.17 9.46
C ARG A 21 0.62 4.85 10.52
N PHE A 22 1.88 4.46 10.63
CA PHE A 22 2.81 5.06 11.59
C PHE A 22 3.16 6.50 11.20
N ILE A 23 3.31 6.76 9.90
CA ILE A 23 3.75 8.04 9.37
C ILE A 23 2.63 8.92 8.79
N GLU A 24 1.36 8.50 8.88
CA GLU A 24 0.21 9.19 8.25
C GLU A 24 0.11 10.66 8.67
N ASN A 25 0.47 10.98 9.91
CA ASN A 25 0.42 12.35 10.45
C ASN A 25 1.60 13.24 10.01
N VAL A 26 2.63 12.65 9.40
CA VAL A 26 3.83 13.34 8.91
C VAL A 26 3.70 13.64 7.41
N LEU A 27 3.04 12.75 6.68
CA LEU A 27 2.81 12.92 5.26
C LEU A 27 1.85 14.07 4.96
N GLU A 28 2.12 14.77 3.85
CA GLU A 28 1.19 15.78 3.32
C GLU A 28 -0.18 15.17 3.01
N GLU A 29 -1.23 15.97 3.21
CA GLU A 29 -2.59 15.56 2.87
C GLU A 29 -2.68 15.17 1.38
N GLY A 30 -3.24 13.99 1.09
CA GLY A 30 -3.38 13.50 -0.27
C GLY A 30 -2.14 12.80 -0.85
N LYS A 31 -1.04 12.68 -0.09
CA LYS A 31 0.16 11.96 -0.54
C LYS A 31 -0.10 10.48 -0.81
N ILE A 32 -0.75 9.78 0.11
CA ILE A 32 -1.11 8.36 -0.04
C ILE A 32 -2.03 8.13 -1.26
N PRO A 33 -3.13 8.89 -1.46
CA PRO A 33 -3.93 8.85 -2.69
C PRO A 33 -3.13 9.06 -3.98
N THR A 34 -2.13 9.96 -3.95
CA THR A 34 -1.27 10.25 -5.10
C THR A 34 -0.37 9.04 -5.41
N MET A 35 0.30 8.49 -4.41
CA MET A 35 1.13 7.28 -4.55
C MET A 35 0.30 6.12 -5.12
N ALA A 36 -0.89 5.89 -4.57
CA ALA A 36 -1.79 4.83 -5.04
C ALA A 36 -2.19 5.02 -6.51
N SER A 37 -2.41 6.26 -6.94
CA SER A 37 -2.73 6.58 -8.33
C SER A 37 -1.53 6.30 -9.25
N SER A 38 -0.33 6.75 -8.89
CA SER A 38 0.91 6.52 -9.65
C SER A 38 1.20 5.03 -9.81
N ILE A 39 1.12 4.25 -8.73
CA ILE A 39 1.34 2.80 -8.76
C ILE A 39 0.29 2.10 -9.62
N THR A 40 -0.98 2.53 -9.53
CA THR A 40 -2.05 1.98 -10.37
C THR A 40 -1.77 2.23 -11.86
N GLU A 41 -1.38 3.45 -12.24
CA GLU A 41 -1.02 3.74 -13.63
C GLU A 41 0.16 2.89 -14.11
N TYR A 42 1.20 2.72 -13.29
CA TYR A 42 2.32 1.86 -13.62
C TYR A 42 1.88 0.42 -13.92
N LEU A 43 1.07 -0.17 -13.02
CA LEU A 43 0.58 -1.55 -13.16
C LEU A 43 -0.31 -1.76 -14.40
N LEU A 44 -1.10 -0.75 -14.77
CA LEU A 44 -1.99 -0.82 -15.93
C LEU A 44 -1.27 -0.62 -17.28
N ASN A 45 -0.20 0.19 -17.29
CA ASN A 45 0.44 0.61 -18.54
C ASN A 45 1.66 -0.26 -18.92
N ASN A 46 2.16 -1.08 -18.00
CA ASN A 46 3.35 -1.90 -18.22
C ASN A 46 3.00 -3.38 -18.35
N LYS A 47 3.80 -4.12 -19.15
CA LYS A 47 3.71 -5.58 -19.16
C LYS A 47 4.11 -6.11 -17.79
N TYR A 48 3.18 -6.80 -17.12
CA TYR A 48 3.40 -7.30 -15.78
C TYR A 48 4.59 -8.27 -15.73
N ASN A 49 5.55 -7.93 -14.88
CA ASN A 49 6.64 -8.78 -14.43
C ASN A 49 6.78 -8.53 -12.93
N LYS A 50 6.69 -9.59 -12.13
CA LYS A 50 6.60 -9.48 -10.67
C LYS A 50 7.82 -8.80 -10.05
N GLU A 51 9.02 -9.25 -10.39
CA GLU A 51 10.28 -8.69 -9.86
C GLU A 51 10.43 -7.22 -10.23
N LYS A 52 10.27 -6.88 -11.52
CA LYS A 52 10.36 -5.48 -11.97
C LYS A 52 9.30 -4.58 -11.34
N ALA A 53 8.10 -5.11 -11.12
CA ALA A 53 7.03 -4.35 -10.49
C ALA A 53 7.29 -4.18 -8.99
N LEU A 54 7.90 -5.17 -8.34
CA LEU A 54 8.28 -5.09 -6.93
C LEU A 54 9.33 -4.01 -6.73
N ASP A 55 10.44 -4.09 -7.48
CA ASP A 55 11.54 -3.13 -7.40
C ASP A 55 11.03 -1.71 -7.69
N HIS A 56 10.23 -1.54 -8.74
CA HIS A 56 9.70 -0.23 -9.10
C HIS A 56 8.80 0.37 -8.02
N ILE A 57 7.88 -0.42 -7.47
CA ILE A 57 6.95 0.08 -6.44
C ILE A 57 7.69 0.35 -5.13
N SER A 58 8.65 -0.50 -4.76
CA SER A 58 9.43 -0.33 -3.54
C SER A 58 10.24 0.96 -3.60
N ASN A 59 11.07 1.13 -4.64
CA ASN A 59 11.87 2.33 -4.85
C ASN A 59 10.98 3.58 -4.93
N TYR A 60 9.85 3.51 -5.64
CA TYR A 60 8.94 4.65 -5.73
C TYR A 60 8.37 5.06 -4.37
N LEU A 61 7.97 4.09 -3.53
CA LEU A 61 7.48 4.40 -2.19
C LEU A 61 8.60 4.99 -1.33
N GLU A 62 9.80 4.43 -1.36
CA GLU A 62 10.97 4.93 -0.62
C GLU A 62 11.33 6.36 -1.03
N GLU A 63 11.46 6.63 -2.33
CA GLU A 63 11.74 7.98 -2.84
C GLU A 63 10.68 9.00 -2.38
N GLU A 64 9.40 8.63 -2.39
CA GLU A 64 8.33 9.52 -1.95
C GLU A 64 8.36 9.78 -0.43
N LEU A 65 8.81 8.80 0.37
CA LEU A 65 9.01 8.93 1.81
C LEU A 65 10.22 9.81 2.13
N GLU A 66 11.35 9.57 1.46
CA GLU A 66 12.56 10.39 1.58
C GLU A 66 12.28 11.85 1.20
N ASN A 67 11.55 12.08 0.11
CA ASN A 67 11.12 13.42 -0.32
C ASN A 67 10.19 14.10 0.70
N SER A 68 9.53 13.31 1.56
CA SER A 68 8.69 13.79 2.66
C SER A 68 9.50 13.94 3.97
N GLY A 69 10.82 13.75 3.93
CA GLY A 69 11.71 13.84 5.09
C GLY A 69 11.68 12.62 6.00
N ILE A 70 11.20 11.47 5.50
CA ILE A 70 11.07 10.23 6.26
C ILE A 70 12.11 9.24 5.74
N ASP A 71 13.08 8.90 6.57
CA ASP A 71 14.06 7.86 6.30
C ASP A 71 13.52 6.50 6.82
N VAL A 72 13.66 5.44 6.02
CA VAL A 72 13.05 4.13 6.30
C VAL A 72 14.12 3.05 6.28
N ASP A 73 14.56 2.60 7.46
CA ASP A 73 15.64 1.62 7.59
C ASP A 73 15.33 0.24 6.96
N ASP A 74 14.05 -0.19 7.03
CA ASP A 74 13.59 -1.51 6.59
C ASP A 74 12.98 -1.50 5.16
N GLY A 75 13.03 -0.37 4.46
CA GLY A 75 12.49 -0.20 3.10
C GLY A 75 10.96 -0.33 2.98
N ALA A 76 10.46 -0.29 1.73
CA ALA A 76 9.03 -0.37 1.41
C ALA A 76 8.59 -1.71 0.79
N ASP A 77 9.48 -2.71 0.75
CA ASP A 77 9.29 -4.01 0.09
C ASP A 77 8.02 -4.73 0.54
N GLY A 78 7.73 -4.71 1.84
CA GLY A 78 6.54 -5.36 2.39
C GLY A 78 5.24 -4.75 1.88
N VAL A 79 5.20 -3.44 1.68
CA VAL A 79 4.05 -2.72 1.12
C VAL A 79 3.96 -2.99 -0.37
N ALA A 80 5.08 -2.92 -1.09
CA ALA A 80 5.16 -3.22 -2.51
C ALA A 80 4.66 -4.64 -2.83
N LEU A 81 5.13 -5.63 -2.06
CA LEU A 81 4.69 -7.02 -2.20
C LEU A 81 3.19 -7.20 -1.93
N ALA A 82 2.64 -6.53 -0.92
CA ALA A 82 1.21 -6.55 -0.64
C ALA A 82 0.39 -5.95 -1.79
N VAL A 83 0.85 -4.83 -2.37
CA VAL A 83 0.22 -4.23 -3.55
C VAL A 83 0.22 -5.19 -4.74
N LEU A 84 1.35 -5.87 -4.98
CA LEU A 84 1.43 -6.86 -6.07
C LEU A 84 0.48 -8.04 -5.86
N PHE A 85 0.37 -8.58 -4.64
CA PHE A 85 -0.60 -9.64 -4.37
C PHE A 85 -2.04 -9.19 -4.62
N VAL A 86 -2.39 -7.96 -4.24
CA VAL A 86 -3.71 -7.39 -4.51
C VAL A 86 -3.97 -7.20 -6.01
N TYR A 87 -2.94 -6.82 -6.77
CA TYR A 87 -3.00 -6.72 -8.22
C TYR A 87 -3.16 -8.10 -8.90
N GLU A 88 -2.38 -9.10 -8.47
CA GLU A 88 -2.50 -10.49 -8.93
C GLU A 88 -3.89 -11.07 -8.64
N GLU A 89 -4.42 -10.87 -7.42
CA GLU A 89 -5.79 -11.26 -7.10
C GLU A 89 -6.81 -10.56 -8.00
N PHE A 90 -6.62 -9.27 -8.30
CA PHE A 90 -7.52 -8.53 -9.16
C PHE A 90 -7.51 -9.06 -10.61
N LEU A 91 -6.34 -9.40 -11.15
CA LEU A 91 -6.20 -10.06 -12.46
C LEU A 91 -6.95 -11.41 -12.50
N GLU A 92 -6.98 -12.13 -11.39
CA GLU A 92 -7.63 -13.43 -11.26
C GLU A 92 -9.12 -13.35 -10.84
N ASN A 93 -9.70 -12.15 -10.75
CA ASN A 93 -11.05 -11.91 -10.21
C ASN A 93 -11.26 -12.48 -8.78
N LYS A 94 -10.21 -12.42 -7.96
CA LYS A 94 -10.20 -12.80 -6.54
C LYS A 94 -10.10 -11.56 -5.64
N SER A 95 -10.32 -11.77 -4.34
CA SER A 95 -10.26 -10.71 -3.32
C SER A 95 -9.92 -11.22 -1.92
N LYS A 96 -9.39 -12.43 -1.75
CA LYS A 96 -9.22 -13.06 -0.43
C LYS A 96 -8.17 -12.34 0.40
N PHE A 97 -7.03 -12.00 -0.19
CA PHE A 97 -5.97 -11.23 0.45
C PHE A 97 -6.42 -9.78 0.67
N PHE A 98 -7.06 -9.17 -0.34
CA PHE A 98 -7.61 -7.82 -0.21
C PHE A 98 -8.63 -7.70 0.94
N SER A 99 -9.57 -8.65 1.07
CA SER A 99 -10.55 -8.66 2.17
C SER A 99 -9.88 -8.74 3.54
N LYS A 100 -8.80 -9.51 3.69
CA LYS A 100 -8.03 -9.56 4.94
C LYS A 100 -7.38 -8.23 5.29
N ILE A 101 -6.88 -7.48 4.30
CA ILE A 101 -6.36 -6.13 4.53
C ILE A 101 -7.47 -5.22 5.06
N GLN A 102 -8.67 -5.31 4.48
CA GLN A 102 -9.82 -4.51 4.92
C GLN A 102 -10.19 -4.83 6.38
N GLU A 103 -10.23 -6.12 6.76
CA GLU A 103 -10.61 -6.63 8.09
C GLU A 103 -9.64 -6.24 9.21
N LYS A 104 -8.31 -6.22 8.96
CA LYS A 104 -7.28 -5.92 9.99
C LYS A 104 -7.42 -4.56 10.68
N SER A 105 -8.20 -3.64 10.12
CA SER A 105 -8.47 -2.32 10.70
C SER A 105 -9.48 -2.35 11.85
N SER A 106 -10.29 -3.40 11.97
CA SER A 106 -11.38 -3.45 12.95
C SER A 106 -10.97 -4.08 14.29
N GLN A 107 -9.74 -4.60 14.40
CA GLN A 107 -9.26 -5.34 15.57
C GLN A 107 -8.15 -4.64 16.37
N VAL A 108 -7.84 -3.37 16.08
CA VAL A 108 -7.01 -2.57 16.98
C VAL A 108 -7.94 -1.90 17.98
N SER A 109 -8.39 -2.66 18.98
CA SER A 109 -8.87 -2.06 20.23
C SER A 109 -7.70 -1.26 20.81
N PRO A 110 -7.93 -0.06 21.38
CA PRO A 110 -6.91 0.57 22.20
C PRO A 110 -6.49 -0.44 23.26
N LEU A 111 -5.18 -0.53 23.54
CA LEU A 111 -4.71 -1.15 24.77
C LEU A 111 -5.46 -0.41 25.89
N SER A 112 -6.51 -1.04 26.40
CA SER A 112 -7.16 -0.59 27.62
C SER A 112 -6.14 -0.88 28.69
N ASP A 113 -5.45 0.17 29.16
CA ASP A 113 -4.68 0.11 30.39
C ASP A 113 -5.60 -0.46 31.46
N SER A 114 -5.44 -1.75 31.72
CA SER A 114 -5.91 -2.37 32.94
C SER A 114 -4.75 -2.26 33.92
N GLU A 115 -4.46 -1.02 34.32
CA GLU A 115 -3.96 -0.75 35.65
C GLU A 115 -5.18 -0.68 36.58
N GLU A 116 -5.51 -1.80 37.22
CA GLU A 116 -5.84 -1.92 38.66
C GLU A 116 -6.05 -3.40 39.04
#